data_AF-A0A416CTN4-F1
#
_entry.id   AF-A0A416CTN4-F1
#
_cell.length_a   1.000
_cell.length_b   1.000
_cell.length_c   1.000
_cell.angle_alpha   90.00
_cell.angle_beta   90.00
_cell.angle_gamma   90.00
#
_symmetry.space_group_name_H-M   'P 1'
#
loop_
_entity.id
_entity.type
_entity.pdbx_description
1 polymer ?
#
loop_
_entity_poly.entity_id
_entity_poly.type
_entity_poly.pdbx_seq_one_letter_code
_entity_poly.pdbx_strand_id
1 'polypeptide(L)'
;MLIPFYIFRYEKELSQIDSDEERLEKLRREYERVAEMLDQECKNGRMRSVTGGALCELSRTVVEKLASKYENVEKEVAEVMGGKVLTYRSKELYQEALAKGIEQGLANLAAGKYQRGESIEKIADDLLMSTVEVEELLNNQEEADDDSFRMGSLEIAALLGHWKWF
;
A
#
# COMPACT_ATOMS: atom_id res chain seq x y z
N MET A 1 -2.22 -19.41 -5.65
CA MET A 1 -3.04 -18.68 -6.63
C MET A 1 -2.46 -17.29 -6.77
N LEU A 2 -2.01 -16.90 -7.96
CA LEU A 2 -1.48 -15.55 -8.19
C LEU A 2 -2.64 -14.64 -8.57
N ILE A 3 -3.05 -13.78 -7.63
CA ILE A 3 -4.24 -12.92 -7.73
C ILE A 3 -4.22 -12.04 -9.01
N PRO A 4 -3.09 -11.40 -9.38
CA PRO A 4 -3.02 -10.59 -10.60
C PRO A 4 -3.31 -11.36 -11.89
N PHE A 5 -2.96 -12.65 -11.91
CA PHE A 5 -3.08 -13.49 -13.11
C PHE A 5 -4.31 -14.40 -13.07
N TYR A 6 -5.21 -14.21 -12.10
CA TYR A 6 -6.38 -15.08 -11.94
C TYR A 6 -7.29 -15.08 -13.19
N ILE A 7 -7.41 -13.94 -13.86
CA ILE A 7 -8.22 -13.76 -15.07
C ILE A 7 -7.81 -14.69 -16.23
N PHE A 8 -6.54 -15.12 -16.29
CA PHE A 8 -6.05 -16.01 -17.34
C PHE A 8 -6.74 -17.38 -17.34
N ARG A 9 -7.34 -17.79 -16.21
CA ARG A 9 -8.16 -19.01 -16.16
C ARG A 9 -9.37 -18.94 -17.10
N TYR A 10 -9.85 -17.73 -17.34
CA TYR A 10 -11.03 -17.46 -18.16
C TYR A 10 -10.68 -17.01 -19.57
N GLU A 11 -9.39 -16.90 -19.94
CA GLU A 11 -8.92 -16.31 -21.19
C GLU A 11 -9.66 -16.84 -22.43
N LYS A 12 -9.91 -18.15 -22.50
CA LYS A 12 -10.60 -18.81 -23.62
C LYS A 12 -12.12 -18.61 -23.62
N GLU A 13 -12.68 -18.22 -22.49
CA GLU A 13 -14.12 -18.11 -22.26
C GLU A 13 -14.57 -16.66 -22.08
N LEU A 14 -13.65 -15.68 -22.09
CA LEU A 14 -13.94 -14.26 -21.87
C LEU A 14 -15.05 -13.74 -22.78
N SER A 15 -15.06 -14.11 -24.06
CA SER A 15 -16.11 -13.70 -24.99
C SER A 15 -17.51 -14.21 -24.60
N GLN A 16 -17.58 -15.39 -24.01
CA GLN A 16 -18.85 -15.98 -23.57
C GLN A 16 -19.31 -15.33 -22.27
N ILE A 17 -18.37 -15.05 -21.36
CA ILE A 17 -18.65 -14.37 -20.09
C ILE A 17 -19.11 -12.94 -20.34
N ASP A 18 -18.48 -12.23 -21.27
CA ASP A 18 -18.79 -10.83 -21.60
C ASP A 18 -20.21 -10.65 -22.16
N SER A 19 -20.76 -11.69 -22.80
CA SER A 19 -22.10 -11.69 -23.40
C SER A 19 -23.17 -12.36 -22.52
N ASP A 20 -22.81 -12.90 -21.34
CA ASP A 20 -23.68 -13.68 -20.47
C ASP A 20 -23.67 -13.09 -19.05
N GLU A 21 -24.78 -12.45 -18.69
CA GLU A 21 -24.93 -11.74 -17.41
C GLU A 21 -24.77 -12.65 -16.18
N GLU A 22 -25.21 -13.92 -16.26
CA GLU A 22 -25.09 -14.86 -15.14
C GLU A 22 -23.62 -15.24 -14.92
N ARG A 23 -22.87 -15.45 -16.01
CA ARG A 23 -21.43 -15.72 -15.95
C ARG A 23 -20.64 -14.50 -15.48
N LEU A 24 -21.04 -13.31 -15.92
CA LEU A 24 -20.44 -12.04 -15.52
C LEU A 24 -20.57 -11.84 -14.00
N GLU A 25 -21.77 -12.05 -13.46
CA GLU A 25 -22.05 -11.96 -12.03
C GLU A 25 -21.27 -13.03 -11.22
N LYS A 26 -21.12 -14.24 -11.77
CA LYS A 26 -20.28 -15.27 -11.14
C LYS A 26 -18.82 -14.85 -11.07
N LEU A 27 -18.27 -14.29 -12.16
CA LEU A 27 -16.90 -13.76 -12.21
C LEU A 27 -16.73 -12.64 -11.18
N ARG A 28 -17.66 -11.69 -11.15
CA ARG A 28 -17.68 -10.60 -10.16
C ARG A 28 -17.58 -11.11 -8.73
N ARG A 29 -18.43 -12.08 -8.35
CA ARG A 29 -18.42 -12.68 -7.00
C ARG A 29 -17.12 -13.42 -6.64
N GLU A 30 -16.41 -13.95 -7.62
CA GLU A 30 -15.08 -14.52 -7.38
C GLU A 30 -14.06 -13.43 -7.08
N TYR A 31 -14.08 -12.34 -7.85
CA TYR A 31 -13.22 -11.19 -7.63
C TYR A 31 -13.51 -10.50 -6.30
N GLU A 32 -14.79 -10.39 -5.89
CA GLU A 32 -15.16 -9.86 -4.58
C GLU A 32 -14.60 -10.70 -3.43
N ARG A 33 -14.67 -12.04 -3.55
CA ARG A 33 -14.08 -12.94 -2.55
C ARG A 33 -12.56 -12.79 -2.46
N VAL A 34 -11.87 -12.64 -3.59
CA VAL A 34 -10.42 -12.41 -3.60
C VAL A 34 -10.07 -11.08 -2.94
N ALA A 35 -10.82 -10.03 -3.27
CA ALA A 35 -10.71 -8.71 -2.66
C ALA A 35 -10.90 -8.76 -1.13
N GLU A 36 -11.93 -9.44 -0.65
CA GLU A 36 -12.20 -9.61 0.79
C GLU A 36 -11.11 -10.41 1.51
N MET A 37 -10.60 -11.48 0.88
CA MET A 37 -9.48 -12.24 1.42
C MET A 37 -8.23 -11.36 1.58
N LEU A 38 -7.91 -10.55 0.58
CA LEU A 38 -6.78 -9.61 0.66
C LEU A 38 -6.96 -8.60 1.80
N ASP A 39 -8.16 -8.04 1.93
CA ASP A 39 -8.44 -7.09 3.02
C ASP A 39 -8.34 -7.75 4.41
N GLN A 40 -8.83 -8.99 4.55
CA GLN A 40 -8.69 -9.77 5.79
C GLN A 40 -7.25 -10.10 6.13
N GLU A 41 -6.43 -10.53 5.17
CA GLU A 41 -4.99 -10.76 5.38
C GLU A 41 -4.30 -9.48 5.86
N CYS A 42 -4.70 -8.34 5.30
CA CYS A 42 -4.18 -7.05 5.71
C CYS A 42 -4.71 -6.62 7.10
N LYS A 43 -5.99 -6.88 7.44
CA LYS A 43 -6.56 -6.60 8.77
C LYS A 43 -5.93 -7.44 9.87
N ASN A 44 -5.58 -8.69 9.55
CA ASN A 44 -4.95 -9.60 10.48
C ASN A 44 -3.43 -9.38 10.63
N GLY A 45 -2.87 -8.34 9.99
CA GLY A 45 -1.44 -8.01 10.04
C GLY A 45 -0.54 -9.00 9.30
N ARG A 46 -1.10 -9.99 8.60
CA ARG A 46 -0.34 -10.98 7.81
C ARG A 46 0.14 -10.42 6.48
N MET A 47 -0.47 -9.33 6.03
CA MET A 47 -0.09 -8.60 4.82
C MET A 47 -0.05 -7.10 5.09
N ARG A 48 0.95 -6.39 4.57
CA ARG A 48 0.97 -4.92 4.63
C ARG A 48 -0.10 -4.36 3.69
N SER A 49 -0.79 -3.30 4.11
CA SER A 49 -1.80 -2.61 3.31
C SER A 49 -1.29 -2.21 1.92
N VAL A 50 -0.04 -1.73 1.83
CA VAL A 50 0.60 -1.36 0.56
C VAL A 50 0.74 -2.55 -0.40
N THR A 51 1.04 -3.75 0.13
CA THR A 51 1.16 -4.97 -0.65
C THR A 51 -0.19 -5.43 -1.16
N GLY A 52 -1.23 -5.40 -0.31
CA GLY A 52 -2.60 -5.71 -0.73
C GLY A 52 -3.11 -4.77 -1.83
N GLY A 53 -2.88 -3.47 -1.67
CA GLY A 53 -3.22 -2.46 -2.68
C GLY A 53 -2.50 -2.68 -4.00
N ALA A 54 -1.19 -2.97 -3.98
CA ALA A 54 -0.42 -3.27 -5.18
C ALA A 54 -0.94 -4.52 -5.91
N LEU A 55 -1.37 -5.56 -5.17
CA LEU A 55 -1.96 -6.76 -5.79
C LEU A 55 -3.29 -6.46 -6.49
N CYS A 56 -4.15 -5.61 -5.90
CA CYS A 56 -5.38 -5.16 -6.53
C CYS A 56 -5.12 -4.34 -7.79
N GLU A 57 -4.19 -3.38 -7.75
CA GLU A 57 -3.80 -2.57 -8.90
C GLU A 57 -3.19 -3.40 -10.04
N LEU A 58 -2.33 -4.36 -9.71
CA LEU A 58 -1.77 -5.28 -10.71
C LEU A 58 -2.86 -6.16 -11.32
N SER A 59 -3.81 -6.65 -10.52
CA SER A 59 -4.94 -7.44 -11.03
C SER A 59 -5.81 -6.63 -11.98
N ARG A 60 -6.11 -5.38 -11.62
CA ARG A 60 -6.81 -4.42 -12.47
C ARG A 60 -6.07 -4.23 -13.79
N THR A 61 -4.78 -3.91 -13.73
CA THR A 61 -3.95 -3.67 -14.93
C THR A 61 -3.91 -4.88 -15.86
N VAL A 62 -3.77 -6.09 -15.31
CA VAL A 62 -3.77 -7.32 -16.11
C VAL A 62 -5.12 -7.53 -16.80
N VAL A 63 -6.21 -7.27 -16.09
CA VAL A 63 -7.57 -7.38 -16.65
C VAL A 63 -7.81 -6.33 -17.72
N GLU A 64 -7.47 -5.06 -17.48
CA GLU A 64 -7.59 -4.00 -18.49
C GLU A 64 -6.85 -4.39 -19.78
N LYS A 65 -5.63 -4.95 -19.67
CA LYS A 65 -4.87 -5.38 -20.85
C LYS A 65 -5.49 -6.61 -21.53
N LEU A 66 -5.85 -7.63 -20.77
CA LEU A 66 -6.33 -8.91 -21.31
C LEU A 66 -7.76 -8.81 -21.84
N ALA A 67 -8.62 -8.07 -21.14
CA ALA A 67 -10.04 -7.94 -21.38
C ALA A 67 -10.43 -6.61 -22.04
N SER A 68 -9.48 -5.82 -22.55
CA SER A 68 -9.74 -4.58 -23.33
C SER A 68 -10.73 -4.72 -24.50
N LYS A 69 -11.02 -5.94 -24.96
CA LYS A 69 -11.99 -6.24 -26.03
C LYS A 69 -13.34 -6.74 -25.49
N TYR A 70 -13.47 -6.86 -24.18
CA TYR A 70 -14.60 -7.45 -23.45
C TYR A 70 -15.04 -6.43 -22.38
N GLU A 71 -15.82 -5.44 -22.81
CA GLU A 71 -16.14 -4.24 -22.04
C GLU A 71 -16.83 -4.55 -20.71
N ASN A 72 -17.74 -5.53 -20.68
CA ASN A 72 -18.47 -5.90 -19.47
C ASN A 72 -17.55 -6.58 -18.46
N VAL A 73 -16.66 -7.47 -18.94
CA VAL A 73 -15.67 -8.14 -18.09
C VAL A 73 -14.67 -7.14 -17.51
N GLU A 74 -14.14 -6.25 -18.36
CA GLU A 74 -13.22 -5.20 -17.92
C GLU A 74 -13.87 -4.34 -16.83
N LYS A 75 -15.09 -3.86 -17.08
CA LYS A 75 -15.82 -2.98 -16.17
C LYS A 75 -16.06 -3.64 -14.81
N GLU A 76 -16.66 -4.83 -14.76
CA GLU A 76 -17.03 -5.47 -13.49
C GLU A 76 -15.80 -5.77 -12.62
N VAL A 77 -14.74 -6.28 -13.24
CA VAL A 77 -13.52 -6.63 -12.50
C VAL A 77 -12.76 -5.37 -12.09
N ALA A 78 -12.72 -4.33 -12.92
CA ALA A 78 -12.13 -3.04 -12.56
C ALA A 78 -12.92 -2.32 -11.45
N GLU A 79 -14.24 -2.42 -11.41
CA GLU A 79 -15.07 -1.88 -10.32
C GLU A 79 -14.79 -2.59 -9.00
N VAL A 80 -14.70 -3.92 -8.99
CA VAL A 80 -14.38 -4.69 -7.78
C VAL A 80 -12.97 -4.38 -7.28
N MET A 81 -11.99 -4.46 -8.18
CA MET A 81 -10.58 -4.30 -7.82
C MET A 81 -10.21 -2.84 -7.56
N GLY A 82 -10.81 -1.86 -8.25
CA GLY A 82 -10.50 -0.43 -8.13
C GLY A 82 -11.42 0.34 -7.17
N GLY A 83 -12.67 -0.08 -6.98
CA GLY A 83 -13.67 0.67 -6.23
C GLY A 83 -13.80 0.26 -4.76
N LYS A 84 -13.92 -1.04 -4.49
CA LYS A 84 -14.35 -1.57 -3.17
C LYS A 84 -13.19 -1.84 -2.19
N VAL A 85 -11.99 -2.15 -2.68
CA VAL A 85 -10.80 -2.48 -1.84
C VAL A 85 -9.84 -1.28 -1.68
N LEU A 86 -9.65 -0.49 -2.73
CA LEU A 86 -8.64 0.58 -2.77
C LEU A 86 -9.07 1.85 -2.04
N THR A 87 -10.36 2.20 -2.04
CA THR A 87 -10.83 3.50 -1.53
C THR A 87 -10.96 3.57 0.00
N TYR A 88 -11.15 2.44 0.69
CA TYR A 88 -11.24 2.41 2.15
C TYR A 88 -9.85 2.44 2.80
N ARG A 89 -8.87 1.71 2.23
CA ARG A 89 -7.55 1.51 2.85
C ARG A 89 -6.48 2.52 2.45
N SER A 90 -6.61 3.17 1.30
CA SER A 90 -5.70 4.27 0.90
C SER A 90 -5.86 5.49 1.82
N LYS A 91 -7.07 5.72 2.36
CA LYS A 91 -7.31 6.78 3.34
C LYS A 91 -6.67 6.46 4.69
N GLU A 92 -6.78 5.22 5.16
CA GLU A 92 -6.12 4.77 6.39
C GLU A 92 -4.59 4.82 6.26
N LEU A 93 -4.04 4.30 5.17
CA LEU A 93 -2.61 4.40 4.85
C LEU A 93 -2.13 5.85 4.76
N TYR A 94 -2.91 6.73 4.12
CA TYR A 94 -2.59 8.15 4.06
C TYR A 94 -2.60 8.79 5.45
N GLN A 95 -3.59 8.47 6.29
CA GLN A 95 -3.64 8.96 7.66
C GLN A 95 -2.48 8.43 8.52
N GLU A 96 -2.14 7.15 8.39
CA GLU A 96 -1.00 6.55 9.09
C GLU A 96 0.33 7.17 8.63
N ALA A 97 0.51 7.34 7.32
CA ALA A 97 1.69 7.98 6.74
C ALA A 97 1.79 9.47 7.14
N LEU A 98 0.65 10.17 7.19
CA LEU A 98 0.58 11.55 7.65
C LEU A 98 0.93 11.66 9.13
N ALA A 99 0.38 10.78 9.99
CA ALA A 99 0.69 10.73 11.41
C ALA A 99 2.18 10.46 11.64
N LYS A 100 2.74 9.44 10.99
CA LYS A 100 4.18 9.13 11.06
C LYS A 100 5.05 10.27 10.54
N GLY A 101 4.63 10.94 9.46
CA GLY A 101 5.34 12.09 8.91
C GLY A 101 5.36 13.29 9.86
N ILE A 102 4.25 13.56 10.54
CA ILE A 102 4.15 14.61 11.57
C ILE A 102 5.06 14.27 12.76
N GLU A 103 4.97 13.04 13.27
CA GLU A 103 5.78 12.56 14.38
C GLU A 103 7.28 12.66 14.08
N GLN A 104 7.71 12.16 12.91
CA GLN A 104 9.10 12.26 12.46
C GLN A 104 9.55 13.72 12.31
N GLY A 105 8.69 14.60 11.80
CA GLY A 105 8.97 16.03 11.67
C GLY A 105 9.18 16.69 13.04
N LEU A 106 8.33 16.37 14.01
CA LEU A 106 8.44 16.87 15.39
C LEU A 106 9.70 16.34 16.07
N ALA A 107 10.02 15.06 15.91
CA ALA A 107 11.24 14.46 16.45
C ALA A 107 12.50 15.13 15.89
N ASN A 108 12.57 15.34 14.57
CA ASN A 108 13.69 16.03 13.93
C ASN A 108 13.84 17.49 14.41
N LEU A 109 12.72 18.19 14.62
CA LEU A 109 12.72 19.55 15.16
C LEU A 109 13.19 19.59 16.62
N ALA A 110 12.69 18.69 17.45
CA ALA A 110 13.08 18.56 18.85
C ALA A 110 14.58 18.25 18.97
N ALA A 111 15.07 17.25 18.21
CA ALA A 111 16.48 16.89 18.15
C ALA A 111 17.36 18.06 17.69
N GLY A 112 16.97 18.78 16.64
CA GLY A 112 17.70 19.94 16.15
C GLY A 112 17.76 21.10 17.16
N LYS A 113 16.70 21.33 17.94
CA LYS A 113 16.68 22.32 19.04
C LYS A 113 17.55 21.87 20.21
N TYR A 114 17.46 20.60 20.59
CA TYR A 114 18.25 20.01 21.67
C TYR A 114 19.76 20.05 21.37
N GLN A 115 20.15 19.69 20.15
CA GLN A 115 21.55 19.77 19.69
C GLN A 115 22.11 21.21 19.68
N ARG A 116 21.24 22.22 19.55
CA ARG A 116 21.61 23.64 19.67
C ARG A 116 21.70 24.12 21.13
N GLY A 117 21.48 23.22 22.11
CA GLY A 117 21.59 23.50 23.54
C GLY A 117 20.33 24.08 24.16
N GLU A 118 19.16 23.97 23.51
CA GLU A 118 17.88 24.33 24.11
C GLU A 118 17.48 23.29 25.17
N SER A 119 16.91 23.73 26.31
CA SER A 119 16.46 22.80 27.36
C SER A 119 15.16 22.09 26.96
N ILE A 120 14.90 20.93 27.56
CA ILE A 120 13.69 20.13 27.28
C ILE A 120 12.42 20.93 27.58
N GLU A 121 12.41 21.72 28.66
CA GLU A 121 11.26 22.56 29.04
C GLU A 121 10.97 23.63 27.99
N LYS A 122 12.01 24.22 27.40
CA LYS A 122 11.87 25.21 26.34
C LYS A 122 11.37 24.58 25.04
N ILE A 123 11.86 23.39 24.70
CA ILE A 123 11.42 22.66 23.50
C ILE A 123 9.95 22.24 23.65
N ALA A 124 9.56 21.77 24.83
CA ALA A 124 8.19 21.41 25.17
C ALA A 124 7.24 22.60 25.00
N ASP A 125 7.61 23.77 25.51
CA ASP A 125 6.85 25.02 25.33
C ASP A 125 6.74 25.43 23.86
N ASP A 126 7.86 25.43 23.11
CA ASP A 126 7.90 25.80 21.70
C ASP A 126 7.08 24.86 20.80
N LEU A 127 7.02 23.57 21.14
CA LEU A 127 6.28 22.55 20.39
C LEU A 127 4.86 22.30 20.94
N LEU A 128 4.46 23.03 21.99
CA LEU A 128 3.15 22.91 22.67
C LEU A 128 2.84 21.48 23.12
N MET A 129 3.85 20.81 23.69
CA MET A 129 3.77 19.44 24.21
C MET A 129 4.39 19.34 25.60
N SER A 130 4.28 18.20 26.25
CA SER A 130 4.90 17.95 27.55
C SER A 130 6.39 17.62 27.43
N THR A 131 7.14 17.79 28.52
CA THR A 131 8.55 17.39 28.58
C THR A 131 8.74 15.89 28.37
N VAL A 132 7.78 15.07 28.79
CA VAL A 132 7.78 13.61 28.60
C VAL A 132 7.67 13.26 27.12
N GLU A 133 6.75 13.91 26.39
CA GLU A 133 6.61 13.70 24.94
C GLU A 133 7.88 14.11 24.17
N VAL A 134 8.56 15.18 24.61
CA VAL A 134 9.86 15.58 24.03
C VAL A 134 10.93 14.53 24.30
N GLU A 135 11.01 13.98 25.50
CA GLU A 135 11.95 12.91 25.84
C GLU A 135 11.70 11.63 25.03
N GLU A 136 10.43 11.25 24.83
CA GLU A 136 10.05 10.13 23.97
C GLU A 136 10.47 10.35 22.52
N LEU A 137 10.23 11.54 21.95
CA LEU A 137 10.65 11.88 20.59
C LEU A 137 12.17 11.83 20.41
N LEU A 138 12.94 12.24 21.42
CA LEU A 138 14.40 12.21 21.38
C LEU A 138 14.94 10.78 21.49
N ASN A 139 14.33 9.93 22.33
CA ASN A 139 14.73 8.53 22.48
C ASN A 139 14.38 7.67 21.24
N ASN A 140 13.25 7.92 20.60
CA ASN A 140 12.80 7.14 19.43
C ASN A 140 13.65 7.36 18.17
N GLN A 141 14.49 8.41 18.14
CA GLN A 141 15.43 8.66 17.04
C GLN A 141 16.63 7.69 17.04
N GLU A 142 17.02 7.13 18.19
CA GLU A 142 18.12 6.15 18.28
C GLU A 142 17.77 4.81 17.59
N GLU A 143 16.49 4.44 17.53
CA GLU A 143 16.03 3.19 16.86
C GLU A 143 15.80 3.36 15.35
N ALA A 144 15.39 4.56 14.89
CA ALA A 144 15.05 4.80 13.48
C ALA A 144 16.26 4.81 12.54
N ASP A 145 17.46 5.13 13.05
CA ASP A 145 18.70 5.08 12.27
C ASP A 145 19.12 3.62 11.93
N ASP A 146 18.71 2.63 12.74
CA ASP A 146 19.06 1.21 12.54
C ASP A 146 18.10 0.50 11.55
N ASP A 147 16.84 0.95 11.47
CA ASP A 147 15.81 0.42 10.57
C ASP A 147 15.71 1.16 9.21
N SER A 148 16.56 2.17 8.98
CA SER A 148 16.67 2.89 7.71
C SER A 148 17.27 1.99 6.62
N PHE A 149 16.42 1.16 6.02
CA PHE A 149 16.54 0.50 4.71
C PHE A 149 17.97 0.47 4.15
N ARG A 150 18.85 -0.36 4.72
CA ARG A 150 20.20 -0.63 4.18
C ARG A 150 20.14 -1.47 2.90
N MET A 151 19.32 -1.09 1.93
CA MET A 151 19.59 -1.49 0.55
C MET A 151 20.50 -0.43 -0.06
N GLY A 152 21.81 -0.68 -0.01
CA GLY A 152 22.79 0.18 -0.65
C GLY A 152 22.47 0.34 -2.14
N SER A 153 22.82 1.49 -2.72
CA SER A 153 22.54 1.79 -4.14
C SER A 153 23.02 0.73 -5.14
N LEU A 154 23.92 -0.17 -4.71
CA LEU A 154 24.38 -1.34 -5.47
C LEU A 154 23.34 -2.47 -5.57
N GLU A 155 22.49 -2.69 -4.56
CA GLU A 155 21.43 -3.72 -4.59
C GLU A 155 20.26 -3.30 -5.49
N ILE A 156 19.92 -2.01 -5.48
CA ILE A 156 18.94 -1.42 -6.41
C ILE A 156 19.47 -1.50 -7.85
N ALA A 157 20.76 -1.24 -8.07
CA ALA A 157 21.39 -1.39 -9.39
C ALA A 157 21.42 -2.85 -9.88
N ALA A 158 21.59 -3.83 -8.97
CA ALA A 158 21.52 -5.25 -9.30
C ALA A 158 20.10 -5.69 -9.70
N LEU A 159 19.08 -5.19 -9.01
CA LEU A 159 17.67 -5.47 -9.33
C LEU A 159 17.25 -4.82 -10.66
N LEU A 160 17.69 -3.60 -10.95
CA LEU A 160 17.40 -2.91 -12.22
C LEU A 160 18.22 -3.44 -13.41
N GLY A 161 19.41 -3.99 -13.16
CA GLY A 161 20.23 -4.64 -14.19
C GLY A 161 19.64 -5.95 -14.73
N HIS A 162 18.83 -6.65 -13.92
CA HIS A 162 18.23 -7.93 -14.28
C HIS A 162 17.02 -7.83 -15.22
N TRP A 163 16.48 -6.63 -15.46
CA TRP A 163 15.27 -6.42 -16.28
C TRP A 163 15.55 -5.98 -17.72
N LYS A 164 16.81 -5.97 -18.16
CA LYS A 164 17.18 -5.52 -19.52
C LYS A 164 17.08 -6.59 -20.62
N TRP A 165 16.49 -7.75 -20.33
CA TRP A 165 16.25 -8.80 -21.32
C TRP A 165 14.95 -9.57 -21.04
N PHE A 166 13.80 -8.92 -21.25
CA PHE A 166 12.54 -9.55 -21.67
C PHE A 166 11.76 -8.55 -22.54
#